data_AF-A0A6I3MR21-F1
#
_entry.id   AF-A0A6I3MR21-F1
#
_cell.length_a   1.000
_cell.length_b   1.000
_cell.length_c   1.000
_cell.angle_alpha   90.00
_cell.angle_beta   90.00
_cell.angle_gamma   90.00
#
_symmetry.space_group_name_H-M   'P 1'
#
loop_
_entity.id
_entity.type
_entity.pdbx_description
1 polymer ?
#
loop_
_entity_poly.entity_id
_entity_poly.type
_entity_poly.pdbx_seq_one_letter_code
_entity_poly.pdbx_strand_id
1 'polypeptide(L)'
;MGTSIDCIIPKEKDYSVDEIKQKLDNVFSRLKAELLHLKEYGDFLVNLEDKWFVVLVPGERNEPEYIMREGGIFTIHVYKNVVVIGCIERFSSLYNKEKKLSETVFKIIVELCKEFTFSNLLLIGSGGIGETAVVIDMAYYENADFEQISNKMTELNGIPAVSLEELKHKNWYLGQLFD
;
A
#
# COMPACT_ATOMS: atom_id res chain seq x y z
N MET A 1 -12.27 10.70 -6.78
CA MET A 1 -12.38 9.41 -6.07
C MET A 1 -11.19 8.58 -6.48
N GLY A 2 -10.39 8.09 -5.52
CA GLY A 2 -9.21 7.28 -5.80
C GLY A 2 -9.54 5.99 -6.54
N THR A 3 -8.66 5.63 -7.48
CA THR A 3 -8.80 4.39 -8.26
C THR A 3 -8.15 3.20 -7.56
N SER A 4 -7.34 3.46 -6.54
CA SER A 4 -6.67 2.45 -5.71
C SER A 4 -6.59 2.92 -4.26
N ILE A 5 -6.15 2.03 -3.39
CA ILE A 5 -5.76 2.33 -2.02
C ILE A 5 -4.26 2.15 -1.94
N ASP A 6 -3.54 3.21 -1.56
CA ASP A 6 -2.10 3.13 -1.36
C ASP A 6 -1.80 3.21 0.13
N CYS A 7 -0.99 2.27 0.62
CA CYS A 7 -0.45 2.26 1.96
C CYS A 7 1.06 2.51 1.90
N ILE A 8 1.56 3.43 2.72
CA ILE A 8 2.98 3.73 2.86
C ILE A 8 3.41 3.39 4.29
N ILE A 9 4.56 2.74 4.42
CA ILE A 9 5.19 2.41 5.70
C ILE A 9 6.69 2.71 5.67
N PRO A 10 7.32 3.02 6.81
CA PRO A 10 8.78 3.18 6.86
C PRO A 10 9.49 1.87 6.54
N LYS A 11 10.51 1.94 5.69
CA LYS A 11 11.37 0.80 5.38
C LYS A 11 12.43 0.65 6.47
N GLU A 12 12.60 -0.56 6.98
CA GLU A 12 13.52 -0.79 8.10
C GLU A 12 14.95 -1.11 7.70
N LYS A 13 15.09 -1.82 6.59
CA LYS A 13 16.36 -2.29 6.07
C LYS A 13 16.27 -2.46 4.57
N ASP A 14 17.41 -2.69 3.94
CA ASP A 14 17.43 -3.12 2.56
C ASP A 14 16.99 -4.58 2.46
N TYR A 15 16.22 -4.85 1.42
CA TYR A 15 15.65 -6.16 1.15
C TYR A 15 16.24 -6.72 -0.15
N SER A 16 16.48 -8.02 -0.18
CA SER A 16 16.73 -8.70 -1.45
C SER A 16 15.42 -9.09 -2.13
N VAL A 17 15.46 -9.29 -3.44
CA VAL A 17 14.32 -9.79 -4.22
C VAL A 17 13.79 -11.11 -3.65
N ASP A 18 14.68 -12.03 -3.27
CA ASP A 18 14.27 -13.33 -2.74
C ASP A 18 13.67 -13.24 -1.34
N GLU A 19 14.17 -12.33 -0.49
CA GLU A 19 13.56 -12.06 0.81
C GLU A 19 12.12 -11.52 0.64
N ILE A 20 11.92 -10.58 -0.28
CA ILE A 20 10.58 -10.04 -0.57
C ILE A 20 9.67 -11.16 -1.08
N LYS A 21 10.12 -11.97 -2.04
CA LYS A 21 9.33 -13.11 -2.53
C LYS A 21 8.86 -14.02 -1.40
N GLN A 22 9.78 -14.43 -0.52
CA GLN A 22 9.46 -15.31 0.61
C GLN A 22 8.45 -14.66 1.57
N LYS A 23 8.61 -13.38 1.90
CA LYS A 23 7.66 -12.64 2.74
C LYS A 23 6.25 -12.63 2.14
N LEU A 24 6.16 -12.35 0.84
CA LEU A 24 4.88 -12.30 0.13
C LEU A 24 4.22 -13.68 0.01
N ASP A 25 4.99 -14.72 -0.33
CA ASP A 25 4.51 -16.11 -0.36
C ASP A 25 3.94 -16.51 1.01
N ASN A 26 4.63 -16.16 2.10
CA ASN A 26 4.18 -16.44 3.45
C ASN A 26 2.87 -15.72 3.78
N VAL A 27 2.75 -14.42 3.48
CA VAL A 27 1.51 -13.67 3.74
C VAL A 27 0.35 -14.19 2.91
N PHE A 28 0.53 -14.36 1.60
CA PHE A 28 -0.55 -14.77 0.71
C PHE A 28 -0.96 -16.23 0.91
N SER A 29 -0.06 -17.11 1.37
CA SER A 29 -0.44 -18.47 1.77
C SER A 29 -1.32 -18.48 3.02
N ARG A 30 -1.02 -17.63 4.02
CA ARG A 30 -1.83 -17.48 5.24
C ARG A 30 -3.19 -16.83 4.94
N LEU A 31 -3.23 -15.85 4.04
CA LEU A 31 -4.42 -15.05 3.71
C LEU A 31 -5.19 -15.55 2.47
N LYS A 32 -5.09 -16.85 2.16
CA LYS A 32 -5.73 -17.42 0.97
C LYS A 32 -7.24 -17.22 0.93
N ALA A 33 -7.91 -17.28 2.09
CA ALA A 33 -9.36 -17.12 2.18
C ALA A 33 -9.78 -15.66 1.94
N GLU A 34 -9.06 -14.71 2.53
CA GLU A 34 -9.25 -13.27 2.36
C GLU A 34 -9.00 -12.85 0.91
N LEU A 35 -7.94 -13.37 0.29
CA LEU A 35 -7.66 -13.12 -1.12
C LEU A 35 -8.75 -13.67 -2.04
N LEU A 36 -9.27 -14.86 -1.76
CA LEU A 36 -10.38 -15.43 -2.53
C LEU A 36 -11.65 -14.58 -2.38
N HIS A 37 -11.95 -14.15 -1.15
CA HIS A 37 -13.07 -13.26 -0.87
C HIS A 37 -12.96 -11.94 -1.64
N LEU A 38 -11.77 -11.32 -1.69
CA LEU A 38 -11.55 -10.13 -2.51
C LEU A 38 -11.77 -10.40 -4.00
N LYS A 39 -11.30 -11.54 -4.54
CA LYS A 39 -11.54 -11.89 -5.94
C LYS A 39 -13.01 -12.05 -6.29
N GLU A 40 -13.80 -12.62 -5.39
CA GLU A 40 -15.22 -12.89 -5.62
C GLU A 40 -16.10 -11.65 -5.49
N TYR A 41 -15.70 -10.69 -4.64
CA TYR A 41 -16.56 -9.59 -4.24
C TYR A 41 -16.02 -8.19 -4.51
N GLY A 42 -14.72 -8.05 -4.82
CA GLY A 42 -14.07 -6.77 -5.08
C GLY A 42 -14.53 -6.12 -6.37
N ASP A 43 -14.44 -4.79 -6.44
CA ASP A 43 -14.86 -3.98 -7.58
C ASP A 43 -13.64 -3.60 -8.44
N PHE A 44 -13.01 -4.61 -9.03
CA PHE A 44 -11.84 -4.46 -9.88
C PHE A 44 -12.24 -4.18 -11.33
N LEU A 45 -11.53 -3.25 -11.98
CA LEU A 45 -11.75 -2.91 -13.40
C LEU A 45 -11.15 -3.95 -14.36
N VAL A 46 -10.33 -4.90 -13.89
CA VAL A 46 -9.50 -5.77 -14.74
C VAL A 46 -9.55 -7.20 -14.24
N ASN A 47 -9.63 -8.17 -15.16
CA ASN A 47 -9.39 -9.58 -14.85
C ASN A 47 -7.91 -9.76 -14.49
N LEU A 48 -7.64 -10.11 -13.24
CA LEU A 48 -6.27 -10.24 -12.74
C LEU A 48 -5.74 -11.64 -12.98
N GLU A 49 -4.52 -11.70 -13.50
CA GLU A 49 -3.77 -12.95 -13.49
C GLU A 49 -3.25 -13.25 -12.07
N ASP A 50 -3.30 -14.52 -11.69
CA ASP A 50 -2.76 -15.01 -10.42
C ASP A 50 -1.24 -15.09 -10.38
N LYS A 51 -0.60 -14.80 -11.51
CA LYS A 51 0.86 -14.76 -11.61
C LYS A 51 1.35 -13.39 -11.16
N TRP A 52 2.39 -13.43 -10.34
CA TRP A 52 3.11 -12.23 -9.94
C TRP A 52 4.60 -12.49 -10.04
N PHE A 53 5.36 -11.40 -10.16
CA PHE A 53 6.81 -11.43 -10.12
C PHE A 53 7.32 -10.32 -9.23
N VAL A 54 8.50 -10.53 -8.65
CA VAL A 54 9.26 -9.51 -7.93
C VAL A 54 10.57 -9.31 -8.68
N VAL A 55 10.85 -8.06 -9.05
CA VAL A 55 12.01 -7.68 -9.84
C VAL A 55 12.72 -6.49 -9.20
N LEU A 56 14.04 -6.52 -9.24
CA LEU A 56 14.86 -5.34 -9.02
C LEU A 56 14.85 -4.52 -10.31
N VAL A 57 14.33 -3.30 -10.22
CA VAL A 57 14.40 -2.32 -11.31
C VAL A 57 15.69 -1.54 -11.14
N PRO A 58 16.67 -1.70 -12.05
CA PRO A 58 17.94 -0.98 -11.94
C PRO A 58 17.70 0.52 -12.09
N GLY A 59 18.48 1.32 -11.37
CA GLY A 59 18.43 2.78 -11.53
C GLY A 59 18.94 3.22 -12.89
N GLU A 60 18.23 4.12 -13.57
CA GLU A 60 18.59 4.66 -14.88
C GLU A 60 18.49 6.19 -14.90
N ARG A 61 19.58 6.88 -15.28
CA ARG A 61 19.66 8.34 -15.41
C ARG A 61 19.19 9.10 -14.15
N ASN A 62 17.91 9.44 -14.09
CA ASN A 62 17.25 10.23 -13.05
C ASN A 62 16.26 9.38 -12.22
N GLU A 63 16.18 8.08 -12.49
CA GLU A 63 15.30 7.14 -11.81
C GLU A 63 16.13 6.28 -10.84
N PRO A 64 15.76 6.22 -9.55
CA PRO A 64 16.47 5.42 -8.57
C PRO A 64 16.18 3.93 -8.74
N GLU A 65 17.10 3.12 -8.24
CA GLU A 65 16.88 1.67 -8.10
C GLU A 65 15.80 1.40 -7.04
N TYR A 66 14.93 0.42 -7.32
CA TYR A 66 13.92 -0.04 -6.37
C TYR A 66 13.50 -1.48 -6.70
N ILE A 67 12.83 -2.14 -5.75
CA ILE A 67 12.23 -3.45 -6.00
C ILE A 67 10.73 -3.28 -6.17
N MET A 68 10.15 -3.91 -7.19
CA MET A 68 8.71 -3.92 -7.39
C MET A 68 8.14 -5.33 -7.49
N ARG A 69 6.90 -5.45 -7.04
CA ARG A 69 6.00 -6.57 -7.27
C ARG A 69 4.85 -6.14 -8.16
N GLU A 70 4.66 -6.83 -9.27
CA GLU A 70 3.58 -6.59 -10.22
C GLU A 70 2.74 -7.86 -10.44
N GLY A 71 1.44 -7.68 -10.72
CA GLY A 71 0.45 -8.74 -10.94
C GLY A 71 -0.53 -8.91 -9.77
N GLY A 72 -1.73 -9.43 -10.00
CA GLY A 72 -2.75 -9.64 -8.96
C GLY A 72 -3.37 -8.36 -8.37
N ILE A 73 -3.98 -8.48 -7.17
CA ILE A 73 -4.78 -7.41 -6.51
C ILE A 73 -3.92 -6.33 -5.83
N PHE A 74 -2.69 -6.68 -5.44
CA PHE A 74 -1.82 -5.79 -4.69
C PHE A 74 -0.59 -5.40 -5.52
N THR A 75 -0.02 -4.23 -5.29
CA THR A 75 1.31 -3.86 -5.81
C THR A 75 2.21 -3.58 -4.62
N ILE A 76 3.51 -3.84 -4.78
CA ILE A 76 4.47 -3.53 -3.72
C ILE A 76 5.67 -2.88 -4.34
N HIS A 77 6.03 -1.70 -3.87
CA HIS A 77 7.21 -0.97 -4.27
C HIS A 77 8.06 -0.73 -3.04
N VAL A 78 9.29 -1.22 -3.06
CA VAL A 78 10.27 -1.05 -1.98
C VAL A 78 11.27 0.00 -2.43
N TYR A 79 11.05 1.24 -2.00
CA TYR A 79 11.91 2.38 -2.28
C TYR A 79 13.04 2.49 -1.27
N LYS A 80 13.86 3.54 -1.38
CA LYS A 80 15.03 3.72 -0.51
C LYS A 80 14.68 3.85 0.96
N ASN A 81 13.61 4.55 1.32
CA ASN A 81 13.27 4.84 2.72
C ASN A 81 11.87 4.36 3.15
N VAL A 82 11.03 3.94 2.21
CA VAL A 82 9.66 3.48 2.49
C VAL A 82 9.28 2.28 1.63
N VAL A 83 8.25 1.57 2.07
CA VAL A 83 7.55 0.56 1.25
C VAL A 83 6.15 1.08 0.96
N VAL A 84 5.74 0.97 -0.30
CA VAL A 84 4.39 1.30 -0.76
C VAL A 84 3.68 0.01 -1.13
N ILE A 85 2.53 -0.22 -0.51
CA ILE A 85 1.64 -1.35 -0.75
C ILE A 85 0.36 -0.78 -1.38
N GLY A 86 0.18 -1.00 -2.67
CA GLY A 86 -1.04 -0.62 -3.39
C GLY A 86 -2.06 -1.74 -3.39
N CYS A 87 -3.34 -1.41 -3.37
CA CYS A 87 -4.45 -2.31 -3.63
C CYS A 87 -5.29 -1.71 -4.76
N ILE A 88 -5.55 -2.48 -5.81
CA ILE A 88 -6.32 -2.00 -6.96
C ILE A 88 -7.81 -1.77 -6.66
N GLU A 89 -8.27 -2.18 -5.47
CA GLU A 89 -9.63 -1.90 -5.01
C GLU A 89 -9.83 -0.38 -4.89
N ARG A 90 -11.01 0.10 -5.29
CA ARG A 90 -11.30 1.53 -5.25
C ARG A 90 -11.27 2.03 -3.82
N PHE A 91 -10.72 3.22 -3.60
CA PHE A 91 -10.69 3.82 -2.26
C PHE A 91 -12.10 3.96 -1.66
N SER A 92 -13.10 4.24 -2.50
CA SER A 92 -14.50 4.30 -2.06
C SER A 92 -15.05 2.98 -1.53
N SER A 93 -14.47 1.83 -1.91
CA SER A 93 -14.89 0.52 -1.42
C SER A 93 -14.58 0.34 0.07
N LEU A 94 -13.66 1.15 0.64
CA LEU A 94 -13.47 1.21 2.09
C LEU A 94 -14.72 1.67 2.84
N TYR A 95 -15.64 2.33 2.16
CA TYR A 95 -16.90 2.83 2.74
C TYR A 95 -18.06 1.88 2.54
N ASN A 96 -17.89 0.85 1.70
CA ASN A 96 -18.93 -0.13 1.45
C ASN A 96 -19.00 -1.13 2.62
N LYS A 97 -20.10 -1.07 3.38
CA LYS A 97 -20.37 -2.00 4.49
C LYS A 97 -20.83 -3.37 3.99
N GLU A 98 -21.22 -3.48 2.72
CA GLU A 98 -21.66 -4.74 2.15
C GLU A 98 -20.46 -5.67 1.94
N LYS A 99 -20.65 -6.96 2.22
CA LYS A 99 -19.69 -8.04 1.95
C LYS A 99 -18.33 -7.92 2.66
N LYS A 100 -18.18 -7.05 3.68
CA LYS A 100 -16.96 -6.96 4.51
C LYS A 100 -15.67 -6.74 3.71
N LEU A 101 -15.75 -6.05 2.57
CA LEU A 101 -14.60 -5.79 1.70
C LEU A 101 -13.55 -4.94 2.40
N SER A 102 -13.97 -3.86 3.06
CA SER A 102 -13.08 -2.97 3.80
C SER A 102 -12.28 -3.72 4.86
N GLU A 103 -12.93 -4.51 5.71
CA GLU A 103 -12.28 -5.35 6.73
C GLU A 103 -11.25 -6.29 6.09
N THR A 104 -11.60 -6.92 4.97
CA THR A 104 -10.73 -7.86 4.26
C THR A 104 -9.50 -7.16 3.65
N VAL A 105 -9.70 -6.03 2.98
CA VAL A 105 -8.60 -5.23 2.41
C VAL A 105 -7.66 -4.75 3.50
N PHE A 106 -8.19 -4.16 4.59
CA PHE A 106 -7.38 -3.69 5.70
C PHE A 106 -6.61 -4.82 6.37
N LYS A 107 -7.23 -5.98 6.57
CA LYS A 107 -6.55 -7.17 7.11
C LYS A 107 -5.35 -7.57 6.25
N ILE A 108 -5.52 -7.62 4.93
CA ILE A 108 -4.42 -7.99 4.02
C ILE A 108 -3.32 -6.93 4.02
N ILE A 109 -3.66 -5.64 3.93
CA ILE A 109 -2.68 -4.54 4.00
C ILE A 109 -1.88 -4.60 5.29
N VAL A 110 -2.54 -4.76 6.44
CA VAL A 110 -1.87 -4.83 7.75
C VAL A 110 -0.92 -6.02 7.84
N GLU A 111 -1.33 -7.21 7.38
CA GLU A 111 -0.46 -8.39 7.36
C GLU A 111 0.72 -8.24 6.41
N LEU A 112 0.55 -7.56 5.27
CA LEU A 112 1.67 -7.19 4.40
C LEU A 112 2.62 -6.22 5.11
N CYS A 113 2.10 -5.17 5.75
CA CYS A 113 2.91 -4.18 6.45
C CYS A 113 3.79 -4.83 7.53
N LYS A 114 3.25 -5.75 8.32
CA LYS A 114 3.97 -6.48 9.38
C LYS A 114 5.19 -7.26 8.89
N GLU A 115 5.25 -7.63 7.60
CA GLU A 115 6.44 -8.28 7.05
C GLU A 115 7.57 -7.30 6.71
N PHE A 116 7.25 -6.03 6.51
CA PHE A 116 8.20 -5.01 6.02
C PHE A 116 8.58 -3.97 7.07
N THR A 117 7.87 -3.93 8.20
CA THR A 117 8.14 -3.01 9.30
C THR A 117 7.73 -3.56 10.68
N PHE A 118 8.55 -3.29 11.69
CA PHE A 118 8.28 -3.35 13.13
C PHE A 118 7.77 -2.02 13.67
N SER A 119 7.83 -0.94 12.87
CA SER A 119 7.15 0.30 13.21
C SER A 119 5.65 0.08 13.16
N ASN A 120 4.93 0.55 14.16
CA ASN A 120 3.48 0.56 14.07
C ASN A 120 2.98 1.62 13.09
N LEU A 121 3.81 2.52 12.55
CA LEU A 121 3.33 3.63 11.74
C LEU A 121 2.93 3.21 10.32
N LEU A 122 1.75 3.65 9.88
CA LEU A 122 1.31 3.53 8.50
C LEU A 122 0.50 4.75 8.06
N LEU A 123 0.61 5.06 6.77
CA LEU A 123 -0.19 6.05 6.08
C LEU A 123 -1.04 5.33 5.03
N ILE A 124 -2.32 5.69 4.92
CA ILE A 124 -3.21 5.19 3.85
C ILE A 124 -3.84 6.37 3.14
N GLY A 125 -3.79 6.37 1.81
CA GLY A 125 -4.32 7.41 0.96
C GLY A 125 -5.08 6.87 -0.24
N SER A 126 -5.89 7.74 -0.82
CA SER A 126 -6.54 7.51 -2.11
C SER A 126 -5.50 7.54 -3.22
N GLY A 127 -5.25 6.40 -3.86
CA GLY A 127 -4.29 6.25 -4.95
C GLY A 127 -4.85 6.60 -6.33
N GLY A 128 -3.95 6.69 -7.32
CA GLY A 128 -4.25 7.02 -8.72
C GLY A 128 -3.65 8.34 -9.18
N ILE A 129 -4.32 9.46 -8.89
CA ILE A 129 -3.87 10.82 -9.22
C ILE A 129 -4.22 11.72 -8.04
N GLY A 130 -3.33 12.64 -7.68
CA GLY A 130 -3.55 13.62 -6.61
C GLY A 130 -2.43 13.64 -5.58
N GLU A 131 -2.76 13.99 -4.34
CA GLU A 131 -1.82 14.26 -3.27
C GLU A 131 -0.99 13.01 -2.88
N THR A 132 -1.61 11.82 -2.89
CA THR A 132 -0.93 10.55 -2.65
C THR A 132 0.13 10.26 -3.71
N ALA A 133 -0.15 10.60 -4.98
CA ALA A 133 0.81 10.42 -6.08
C ALA A 133 2.03 11.34 -5.89
N VAL A 134 1.80 12.59 -5.46
CA VAL A 134 2.88 13.55 -5.17
C VAL A 134 3.84 13.00 -4.12
N VAL A 135 3.33 12.40 -3.04
CA VAL A 135 4.23 11.87 -1.99
C VAL A 135 4.87 10.53 -2.35
N ILE A 136 4.26 9.73 -3.23
CA ILE A 136 4.91 8.55 -3.83
C ILE A 136 6.05 8.99 -4.77
N ASP A 137 5.85 10.06 -5.55
CA ASP A 137 6.91 10.64 -6.38
C ASP A 137 8.08 11.14 -5.52
N MET A 138 7.80 11.75 -4.37
CA MET A 138 8.85 12.13 -3.40
C MET A 138 9.57 10.90 -2.83
N ALA A 139 8.84 9.83 -2.50
CA ALA A 139 9.44 8.58 -2.03
C ALA A 139 10.38 7.96 -3.09
N TYR A 140 9.96 8.02 -4.36
CA TYR A 140 10.70 7.53 -5.50
C TYR A 140 11.88 8.45 -5.83
N TYR A 141 11.63 9.63 -6.40
CA TYR A 141 12.68 10.50 -6.96
C TYR A 141 13.56 11.17 -5.90
N GLU A 142 12.99 11.55 -4.76
CA GLU A 142 13.70 12.35 -3.73
C GLU A 142 14.22 11.49 -2.58
N ASN A 143 13.86 10.20 -2.56
CA ASN A 143 14.08 9.31 -1.42
C ASN A 143 13.50 9.90 -0.12
N ALA A 144 12.33 10.53 -0.18
CA ALA A 144 11.70 11.06 1.01
C ALA A 144 11.44 9.94 2.04
N ASP A 145 11.72 10.22 3.30
CA ASP A 145 11.39 9.30 4.40
C ASP A 145 9.92 9.44 4.82
N PHE A 146 9.50 8.56 5.73
CA PHE A 146 8.11 8.51 6.19
C PHE A 146 7.66 9.80 6.89
N GLU A 147 8.56 10.50 7.59
CA GLU A 147 8.24 11.76 8.28
C GLU A 147 8.01 12.87 7.26
N GLN A 148 8.89 13.00 6.27
CA GLN A 148 8.75 13.95 5.17
C GLN A 148 7.46 13.72 4.38
N ILE A 149 7.14 12.47 4.05
CA ILE A 149 5.90 12.07 3.38
C ILE A 149 4.68 12.44 4.23
N SER A 150 4.69 12.13 5.52
CA SER A 150 3.57 12.41 6.44
C SER A 150 3.33 13.92 6.59
N ASN A 151 4.41 14.69 6.70
CA ASN A 151 4.35 16.15 6.74
C ASN A 151 3.78 16.72 5.45
N LYS A 152 4.22 16.21 4.28
CA LYS A 152 3.68 16.65 3.00
C LYS A 152 2.21 16.28 2.81
N MET A 153 1.80 15.08 3.21
CA MET A 153 0.39 14.69 3.19
C MET A 153 -0.46 15.60 4.07
N THR A 154 0.06 16.01 5.24
CA THR A 154 -0.62 16.97 6.13
C THR A 154 -0.72 18.36 5.50
N GLU A 155 0.33 18.84 4.82
CA GLU A 155 0.32 20.11 4.10
C GLU A 155 -0.75 20.11 2.98
N LEU A 156 -0.84 19.02 2.23
CA LEU A 156 -1.73 18.91 1.07
C LEU A 156 -3.20 18.62 1.44
N ASN A 157 -3.43 17.79 2.46
CA ASN A 157 -4.77 17.28 2.80
C ASN A 157 -5.31 17.73 4.16
N GLY A 158 -4.53 18.50 4.93
CA GLY A 158 -4.88 18.84 6.31
C GLY A 158 -4.79 17.64 7.25
N ILE A 159 -5.50 17.70 8.39
CA ILE A 159 -5.35 16.74 9.49
C ILE A 159 -5.79 15.30 9.07
N PRO A 160 -4.97 14.25 9.31
CA PRO A 160 -5.30 12.88 8.93
C PRO A 160 -6.51 12.31 9.67
N ALA A 161 -7.15 11.30 9.10
CA ALA A 161 -8.00 10.40 9.88
C ALA A 161 -7.15 9.59 10.85
N VAL A 162 -7.63 9.42 12.08
CA VAL A 162 -6.99 8.55 13.08
C VAL A 162 -7.76 7.24 13.30
N SER A 163 -8.89 7.06 12.59
CA SER A 163 -9.70 5.84 12.61
C SER A 163 -10.27 5.52 11.23
N LEU A 164 -10.66 4.27 11.01
CA LEU A 164 -11.35 3.85 9.78
C LEU A 164 -12.70 4.55 9.59
N GLU A 165 -13.35 4.94 10.68
CA GLU A 165 -14.59 5.69 10.63
C GLU A 165 -14.35 7.12 10.14
N GLU A 166 -13.33 7.80 10.68
CA GLU A 166 -12.93 9.14 10.22
C GLU A 166 -12.45 9.15 8.76
N LEU A 167 -11.84 8.06 8.30
CA LEU A 167 -11.40 7.90 6.91
C LEU A 167 -12.58 7.97 5.92
N LYS A 168 -13.84 7.85 6.37
CA LYS A 168 -15.01 8.10 5.49
C LYS A 168 -15.20 9.57 5.14
N HIS A 169 -14.72 10.44 6.02
CA HIS A 169 -14.90 11.89 5.93
C HIS A 169 -13.61 12.60 5.52
N LYS A 170 -12.50 11.86 5.46
CA LYS A 170 -11.17 12.35 5.10
C LYS A 170 -10.59 11.46 4.01
N ASN A 171 -9.76 12.01 3.12
CA ASN A 171 -9.21 11.22 2.01
C ASN A 171 -7.86 10.56 2.34
N TRP A 172 -7.45 10.59 3.61
CA TRP A 172 -6.22 9.96 4.06
C TRP A 172 -6.23 9.65 5.57
N TYR A 173 -5.42 8.67 5.96
CA TYR A 173 -5.25 8.14 7.31
C TYR A 173 -3.77 8.15 7.68
N LEU A 174 -3.48 8.49 8.93
CA LEU A 174 -2.18 8.32 9.56
C LEU A 174 -2.41 7.72 10.94
N GLY A 175 -1.81 6.56 11.21
CA GLY A 175 -1.98 5.93 12.49
C GLY A 175 -1.12 4.70 12.68
N GLN A 176 -1.53 3.88 13.64
CA GLN A 176 -0.79 2.69 14.05
C GLN A 176 -1.38 1.41 13.41
N LEU A 177 -0.54 0.42 13.12
CA LEU A 177 -0.95 -0.93 12.72
C LEU A 177 -1.94 -1.43 13.77
N PHE A 178 -3.14 -1.77 13.32
CA PHE A 178 -4.22 -2.21 14.19
C PHE A 178 -3.81 -3.53 14.87
N ASP A 179 -3.88 -3.55 16.21
CA ASP A 179 -3.72 -4.76 17.03
C ASP A 179 -4.90 -5.73 16.88
#